data_AF-A0A7C6Y477-F1
#
_entry.id   AF-A0A7C6Y477-F1
#
_cell.length_a   1.000
_cell.length_b   1.000
_cell.length_c   1.000
_cell.angle_alpha   90.00
_cell.angle_beta   90.00
_cell.angle_gamma   90.00
#
_symmetry.space_group_name_H-M   'P 1'
#
loop_
_entity.id
_entity.type
_entity.pdbx_description
1 polymer ?
#
loop_
_entity_poly.entity_id
_entity_poly.type
_entity_poly.pdbx_seq_one_letter_code
_entity_poly.pdbx_strand_id
1 'polypeptide(L)'
;MKNNEFLEHTVYNNHLYGTLKKEINKDKILVIEANGFYSLKKLIPEHITSFFLRAPTDERLNRMIRRGDLLTNIKKKKAYDDENFPKEIIGVDYIIDNYEQSIDSSAEEIYQLYNQR
;
A
#
# COMPACT_ATOMS: atom_id res chain seq x y z
N MET A 1 -16.23 16.04 -16.36
CA MET A 1 -15.45 16.05 -15.10
C MET A 1 -15.63 17.41 -14.46
N LYS A 2 -16.66 17.55 -13.61
CA LYS A 2 -17.00 18.79 -12.89
C LYS A 2 -17.13 18.35 -11.44
N ASN A 3 -16.05 18.52 -10.68
CA ASN A 3 -16.01 18.70 -9.22
C ASN A 3 -14.58 18.42 -8.76
N ASN A 4 -13.92 19.45 -8.25
CA ASN A 4 -12.54 19.46 -7.74
C ASN A 4 -12.43 18.72 -6.38
N GLU A 5 -13.18 17.62 -6.22
CA GLU A 5 -13.42 16.88 -4.98
C GLU A 5 -12.37 15.77 -4.75
N PHE A 6 -11.73 15.30 -5.80
CA PHE A 6 -10.63 14.34 -5.72
C PHE A 6 -9.32 15.08 -5.44
N LEU A 7 -8.55 14.59 -4.46
CA LEU A 7 -7.17 15.00 -4.26
C LEU A 7 -6.26 14.34 -5.30
N GLU A 8 -6.54 13.08 -5.62
CA GLU A 8 -5.81 12.25 -6.57
C GLU A 8 -6.79 11.31 -7.26
N HIS A 9 -6.54 10.98 -8.53
CA HIS A 9 -7.13 9.83 -9.20
C HIS A 9 -6.06 9.08 -9.99
N THR A 10 -6.10 7.76 -9.98
CA THR A 10 -5.22 6.88 -10.75
C THR A 10 -6.03 5.75 -11.40
N VAL A 11 -5.51 5.19 -12.48
CA VAL A 11 -6.08 4.00 -13.12
C VAL A 11 -5.12 2.84 -12.90
N TYR A 12 -5.58 1.81 -12.21
CA TYR A 12 -4.80 0.61 -11.94
C TYR A 12 -5.61 -0.63 -12.29
N ASN A 13 -5.07 -1.48 -13.17
CA ASN A 13 -5.70 -2.72 -13.63
C ASN A 13 -7.15 -2.51 -14.12
N ASN A 14 -7.37 -1.51 -14.98
CA ASN A 14 -8.68 -1.06 -15.50
C ASN A 14 -9.69 -0.57 -14.43
N HIS A 15 -9.26 -0.37 -13.18
CA HIS A 15 -10.08 0.22 -12.13
C HIS A 15 -9.62 1.66 -11.86
N LEU A 16 -10.60 2.55 -11.66
CA LEU A 16 -10.40 3.94 -11.26
C LEU A 16 -10.33 3.98 -9.74
N TYR A 17 -9.20 4.45 -9.22
CA TYR A 17 -9.03 4.77 -7.80
C TYR A 17 -8.93 6.29 -7.67
N GLY A 18 -9.48 6.83 -6.60
CA GLY A 18 -9.30 8.24 -6.30
C GLY A 18 -9.57 8.50 -4.84
N THR A 19 -8.77 9.39 -4.25
CA THR A 19 -8.90 9.80 -2.87
C THR A 19 -9.68 11.11 -2.85
N LEU A 20 -10.84 11.16 -2.20
CA LEU A 20 -11.57 12.41 -2.05
C LEU A 20 -10.88 13.29 -1.00
N LYS A 21 -10.87 14.62 -1.19
CA LYS A 21 -10.31 15.57 -0.20
C LYS A 21 -10.92 15.41 1.19
N LYS A 22 -12.22 15.05 1.26
CA LYS A 22 -12.95 14.79 2.52
C LYS A 22 -12.51 13.51 3.24
N GLU A 23 -11.85 12.58 2.55
CA GLU A 23 -11.38 11.32 3.13
C GLU A 23 -10.00 11.46 3.78
N ILE A 24 -9.37 12.63 3.63
CA ILE A 24 -8.12 12.98 4.28
C ILE A 24 -8.46 13.71 5.56
N ASN A 25 -8.43 12.96 6.65
CA ASN A 25 -8.57 13.48 8.01
C ASN A 25 -7.55 12.77 8.92
N LYS A 26 -7.24 13.35 10.08
CA LYS A 26 -6.23 12.85 11.01
C LYS A 26 -6.51 11.42 11.50
N ASP A 27 -7.77 10.99 11.46
CA ASP A 27 -8.24 9.69 11.96
C ASP A 27 -8.54 8.68 10.84
N LYS A 28 -7.80 8.75 9.72
CA LYS A 28 -8.03 7.88 8.56
C LYS A 28 -6.77 7.11 8.18
N ILE A 29 -6.97 5.84 7.85
CA ILE A 29 -5.95 4.96 7.27
C ILE A 29 -6.27 4.80 5.79
N LEU A 30 -5.26 4.99 4.94
CA LEU A 30 -5.35 4.80 3.50
C LEU A 30 -4.40 3.67 3.09
N VAL A 31 -4.92 2.71 2.33
CA VAL A 31 -4.13 1.66 1.68
C VAL A 31 -4.08 1.98 0.20
N ILE A 32 -2.92 2.40 -0.28
CA ILE A 32 -2.69 2.90 -1.63
C ILE A 32 -1.46 2.24 -2.24
N GLU A 33 -1.36 2.31 -3.57
CA GLU A 33 -0.17 1.90 -4.30
C GLU A 33 0.89 3.01 -4.34
N ALA A 34 2.07 2.71 -4.88
CA ALA A 34 3.23 3.62 -4.83
C ALA A 34 3.01 4.96 -5.53
N ASN A 35 2.39 5.01 -6.71
CA ASN A 35 2.11 6.28 -7.39
C ASN A 35 1.09 7.13 -6.63
N GLY A 36 0.08 6.50 -6.02
CA GLY A 36 -0.84 7.18 -5.12
C GLY A 36 -0.12 7.76 -3.90
N PHE A 37 0.77 6.99 -3.28
CA PHE A 37 1.63 7.51 -2.22
C PHE A 37 2.45 8.73 -2.66
N TYR A 38 3.11 8.66 -3.82
CA TYR A 38 3.89 9.79 -4.34
C TYR A 38 3.01 11.01 -4.64
N SER A 39 1.77 10.80 -5.08
CA SER A 39 0.82 11.87 -5.38
C SER A 39 0.34 12.54 -4.09
N LEU A 40 -0.03 11.77 -3.07
CA LEU A 40 -0.41 12.28 -1.75
C LEU A 40 0.75 13.00 -1.06
N LYS A 41 1.96 12.43 -1.07
CA LYS A 41 3.13 13.03 -0.41
C LYS A 41 3.52 14.37 -1.03
N LYS A 42 3.29 14.58 -2.34
CA LYS A 42 3.47 15.89 -3.00
C LYS A 42 2.44 16.93 -2.56
N LEU A 43 1.23 16.50 -2.22
CA LEU A 43 0.12 17.41 -1.90
C LEU A 43 0.10 17.81 -0.43
N ILE A 44 0.46 16.90 0.48
CA ILE A 44 0.39 17.09 1.94
C ILE A 44 1.57 16.40 2.67
N PRO A 45 2.83 16.77 2.37
CA PRO A 45 4.01 16.04 2.84
C PRO A 45 4.12 15.89 4.36
N GLU A 46 3.68 16.90 5.11
CA GLU A 46 3.83 17.00 6.57
C GLU A 46 2.68 16.37 7.39
N HIS A 47 1.64 15.86 6.72
CA HIS A 47 0.43 15.36 7.40
C HIS A 47 0.21 13.85 7.23
N ILE A 48 1.17 13.13 6.64
CA ILE A 48 1.06 11.69 6.40
C ILE A 48 2.16 10.95 7.16
N THR A 49 1.75 9.99 7.98
CA THR A 49 2.59 8.89 8.46
C THR A 49 2.39 7.68 7.58
N SER A 50 3.47 7.24 6.94
CA SER A 50 3.46 6.24 5.88
C SER A 50 4.27 5.01 6.28
N PHE A 51 3.68 3.85 6.01
CA PHE A 51 4.26 2.54 6.29
C PHE A 51 4.28 1.73 5.01
N PHE A 52 5.44 1.17 4.65
CA PHE A 52 5.56 0.21 3.57
C PHE A 52 5.69 -1.20 4.13
N LEU A 53 4.70 -2.06 3.86
CA LEU A 53 4.74 -3.45 4.27
C LEU A 53 5.47 -4.29 3.22
N ARG A 54 6.67 -4.75 3.57
CA ARG A 54 7.52 -5.54 2.68
C ARG A 54 7.37 -7.03 2.93
N ALA A 55 7.31 -7.80 1.85
CA ALA A 55 7.45 -9.26 1.87
C ALA A 55 8.11 -9.77 0.57
N PRO A 56 8.99 -10.80 0.68
CA PRO A 56 9.53 -11.49 -0.48
C PRO A 56 8.44 -11.98 -1.42
N THR A 57 8.72 -11.98 -2.72
CA THR A 57 7.78 -12.49 -3.73
C THR A 57 7.34 -13.92 -3.43
N ASP A 58 8.26 -14.79 -3.06
CA ASP A 58 7.94 -16.19 -2.76
C ASP A 58 6.99 -16.31 -1.57
N GLU A 59 7.17 -15.50 -0.52
CA GLU A 59 6.25 -15.46 0.61
C GLU A 59 4.85 -14.98 0.21
N ARG A 60 4.77 -13.96 -0.65
CA ARG A 60 3.49 -13.47 -1.17
C ARG A 60 2.78 -14.55 -1.99
N LEU A 61 3.49 -15.30 -2.83
CA LEU A 61 2.93 -16.41 -3.62
C LEU A 61 2.53 -17.59 -2.72
N ASN A 62 3.34 -17.95 -1.74
CA ASN A 62 3.03 -19.00 -0.76
C ASN A 62 1.74 -18.69 0.01
N ARG A 63 1.50 -17.42 0.38
CA ARG A 63 0.23 -16.98 1.00
C ARG A 63 -0.97 -17.19 0.07
N MET A 64 -0.82 -16.96 -1.24
CA MET A 64 -1.88 -17.23 -2.22
C MET A 64 -2.20 -18.73 -2.29
N ILE A 65 -1.16 -19.57 -2.33
CA ILE A 65 -1.31 -21.03 -2.33
C ILE A 65 -2.04 -21.49 -1.07
N ARG A 66 -1.61 -21.04 0.12
CA ARG A 66 -2.25 -21.38 1.40
C ARG A 66 -3.71 -20.95 1.49
N ARG A 67 -4.07 -19.84 0.84
CA ARG A 67 -5.46 -19.37 0.76
C ARG A 67 -6.33 -20.20 -0.19
N GLY A 68 -5.71 -20.98 -1.08
CA GLY A 68 -6.42 -21.78 -2.08
C GLY A 68 -6.70 -21.02 -3.38
N ASP A 69 -5.93 -19.98 -3.68
CA ASP A 69 -6.07 -19.25 -4.95
C ASP A 69 -5.78 -20.17 -6.15
N LEU A 70 -6.51 -19.94 -7.25
CA LEU A 70 -6.28 -20.67 -8.50
C LEU A 70 -4.85 -20.45 -9.01
N LEU A 71 -4.19 -21.53 -9.44
CA LEU A 71 -2.83 -21.48 -10.00
C LEU A 71 -2.69 -20.48 -11.16
N THR A 72 -3.75 -20.30 -11.96
CA THR A 72 -3.80 -19.32 -13.04
C THR A 72 -3.71 -17.88 -12.53
N ASN A 73 -4.35 -17.58 -11.40
CA ASN A 73 -4.29 -16.26 -10.75
C ASN A 73 -2.93 -16.02 -10.12
N ILE A 74 -2.34 -17.04 -9.49
CA ILE A 74 -0.99 -16.97 -8.92
C ILE A 74 0.05 -16.66 -10.01
N LYS A 75 -0.01 -17.37 -11.15
CA LYS A 75 0.88 -17.13 -12.30
C LYS A 75 0.72 -15.72 -12.87
N LYS A 76 -0.52 -15.27 -13.08
CA LYS A 76 -0.80 -13.90 -13.55
C LYS A 76 -0.26 -12.85 -12.58
N LYS A 77 -0.45 -13.05 -11.28
CA LYS A 77 0.04 -12.15 -10.24
C LYS A 77 1.56 -12.08 -10.23
N LYS A 78 2.25 -13.22 -10.33
CA LYS A 78 3.71 -13.27 -10.41
C LYS A 78 4.23 -12.48 -11.61
N ALA A 79 3.71 -12.76 -12.82
CA ALA A 79 4.15 -12.08 -14.04
C ALA A 79 3.95 -10.56 -13.94
N TYR A 80 2.79 -10.14 -13.43
CA TYR A 80 2.51 -8.74 -13.19
C TYR A 80 3.47 -8.11 -12.17
N ASP A 81 3.74 -8.78 -11.05
CA ASP A 81 4.59 -8.25 -10.00
C ASP A 81 6.06 -8.17 -10.41
N ASP A 82 6.55 -9.10 -11.23
CA ASP A 82 7.92 -9.06 -11.78
C ASP A 82 8.16 -7.79 -12.61
N GLU A 83 7.12 -7.24 -13.24
CA GLU A 83 7.18 -6.02 -14.07
C GLU A 83 6.81 -4.75 -13.30
N ASN A 84 5.87 -4.82 -12.34
CA ASN A 84 5.20 -3.64 -11.79
C ASN A 84 5.35 -3.46 -10.28
N PHE A 85 5.80 -4.49 -9.54
CA PHE A 85 5.86 -4.39 -8.08
C PHE A 85 7.09 -3.58 -7.66
N PRO A 86 6.92 -2.47 -6.91
CA PRO A 86 8.04 -1.66 -6.47
C PRO A 86 8.92 -2.47 -5.50
N LYS A 87 10.22 -2.58 -5.81
CA LYS A 87 11.20 -3.18 -4.90
C LYS A 87 11.41 -2.31 -3.66
N GLU A 88 11.32 -1.00 -3.85
CA GLU A 88 11.48 0.03 -2.82
C GLU A 88 10.48 1.17 -3.11
N ILE A 89 10.01 1.82 -2.05
CA ILE A 89 9.22 3.06 -2.15
C ILE A 89 10.02 4.16 -1.46
N ILE A 90 10.38 5.20 -2.20
CA ILE A 90 11.24 6.27 -1.69
C ILE A 90 10.41 7.26 -0.87
N GLY A 91 10.91 7.67 0.30
CA GLY A 91 10.29 8.73 1.11
C GLY A 91 9.14 8.27 2.01
N VAL A 92 8.94 6.96 2.16
CA VAL A 92 8.10 6.40 3.22
C VAL A 92 8.76 6.63 4.59
N ASP A 93 7.95 6.83 5.62
CA ASP A 93 8.47 7.10 6.97
C ASP A 93 9.00 5.81 7.62
N TYR A 94 8.34 4.67 7.38
CA TYR A 94 8.71 3.38 7.95
C TYR A 94 8.58 2.22 6.95
N ILE A 95 9.44 1.21 7.08
CA ILE A 95 9.36 -0.06 6.36
C ILE A 95 9.17 -1.17 7.39
N ILE A 96 8.12 -1.98 7.23
CA ILE A 96 7.78 -3.09 8.12
C ILE A 96 7.90 -4.40 7.35
N ASP A 97 8.73 -5.32 7.84
CA ASP A 97 8.87 -6.66 7.29
C ASP A 97 7.74 -7.57 7.81
N ASN A 98 6.72 -7.80 6.96
CA ASN A 98 5.49 -8.50 7.37
C ASN A 98 5.55 -10.02 7.20
N TYR A 99 6.74 -10.59 7.05
CA TYR A 99 6.96 -12.01 6.76
C TYR A 99 7.75 -12.76 7.83
N GLU A 100 8.39 -12.05 8.76
CA GLU A 100 9.13 -12.65 9.87
C GLU A 100 8.30 -12.72 11.15
N GLN A 101 7.16 -12.01 11.18
CA GLN A 101 6.33 -11.84 12.37
C GLN A 101 4.83 -12.03 12.08
N SER A 102 4.05 -12.19 13.14
CA SER A 102 2.60 -12.35 13.06
C SER A 102 1.90 -11.04 12.63
N ILE A 103 0.66 -11.15 12.15
CA ILE A 103 -0.16 -9.98 11.79
C ILE A 103 -0.33 -9.04 13.01
N ASP A 104 -0.57 -9.62 14.19
CA ASP A 104 -0.77 -8.86 15.42
C ASP A 104 0.51 -8.12 15.82
N SER A 105 1.67 -8.77 15.66
CA SER A 105 2.98 -8.14 15.92
C SER A 105 3.24 -6.96 14.97
N SER A 106 2.96 -7.11 13.67
CA SER A 106 3.09 -6.01 12.72
C SER A 106 2.10 -4.87 13.01
N ALA A 107 0.88 -5.19 13.42
CA ALA A 107 -0.12 -4.18 13.77
C ALA A 107 0.32 -3.38 15.02
N GLU A 108 0.83 -4.05 16.04
CA GLU A 108 1.37 -3.42 17.24
C GLU A 108 2.58 -2.53 16.90
N GLU A 109 3.51 -3.00 16.08
CA GLU A 109 4.66 -2.21 15.62
C GLU A 109 4.24 -0.93 14.91
N ILE A 110 3.29 -1.01 13.97
CA ILE A 110 2.72 0.14 13.27
C ILE A 110 2.09 1.13 14.26
N TYR A 111 1.33 0.63 15.24
CA TYR A 111 0.68 1.46 16.25
C TYR A 111 1.71 2.19 17.13
N GLN A 112 2.74 1.49 17.59
CA GLN A 112 3.81 2.08 18.41
C GLN A 112 4.58 3.15 17.64
N LEU A 113 4.97 2.88 16.39
CA LEU A 113 5.67 3.84 15.55
C LEU A 113 4.82 5.08 15.25
N TYR A 114 3.51 4.90 15.05
CA TYR A 114 2.58 6.01 14.83
C TYR A 114 2.50 6.93 16.06
N ASN A 115 2.46 6.38 17.28
CA ASN A 115 2.35 7.18 18.52
C ASN A 115 3.67 7.86 18.96
N GLN A 116 4.80 7.52 18.34
CA GLN A 116 6.09 8.15 18.61
C GLN A 116 6.31 9.45 17.83
N ARG A 117 5.41 9.79 16.91
CA ARG A 117 5.48 10.97 16.04
C ARG A 117 4.70 12.15 16.61
#